data_AF-A0AAU9Y3D6-F1
#
_entry.id   AF-A0AAU9Y3D6-F1
#
_cell.length_a   1.000
_cell.length_b   1.000
_cell.length_c   1.000
_cell.angle_alpha   90.00
_cell.angle_beta   90.00
_cell.angle_gamma   90.00
#
_symmetry.space_group_name_H-M   'P 1'
#
loop_
_entity.id
_entity.type
_entity.pdbx_description
1 polymer ?
#
loop_
_entity_poly.entity_id
_entity_poly.type
_entity_poly.pdbx_seq_one_letter_code
_entity_poly.pdbx_strand_id
1 'polypeptide(L)'
;MDFNAALDKFANILSGDPGSNPVKDAQKMAKDEEYEKGVVKGNMVYKIHWTDPPTLMPVETMCGRIPQVSIFDTKEVFIFDFGSELYVWNGQQSLSGQRKSAFALAKQLYEEPFKPYGKNYDPIFPYGKPENCTEVDNKVSSGRPPWTLFARLHEKAETILFREKRLESASLTVCTWCMPAWNR
;
A
#
# COMPACT_ATOMS: atom_id res chain seq x y z
N MET A 1 7.30 16.04 42.59
CA MET A 1 6.46 15.05 41.87
C MET A 1 7.30 13.80 41.71
N ASP A 2 6.78 12.66 42.14
CA ASP A 2 7.45 11.38 41.91
C ASP A 2 7.15 10.93 40.48
N PHE A 3 8.19 10.97 39.63
CA PHE A 3 8.08 10.63 38.21
C PHE A 3 7.71 9.16 38.00
N ASN A 4 8.10 8.27 38.92
CA ASN A 4 7.81 6.84 38.79
C ASN A 4 6.33 6.57 39.05
N ALA A 5 5.74 7.21 40.07
CA ALA A 5 4.30 7.10 40.35
C ALA A 5 3.43 7.64 39.21
N ALA A 6 3.88 8.69 38.52
CA ALA A 6 3.19 9.23 37.34
C ALA A 6 3.29 8.29 36.13
N LEU A 7 4.46 7.67 35.93
CA LEU A 7 4.69 6.69 34.86
C LEU A 7 3.84 5.42 35.06
N ASP A 8 3.78 4.91 36.28
CA ASP A 8 2.98 3.72 36.61
C ASP A 8 1.49 4.00 36.41
N LYS A 9 1.01 5.18 36.83
CA LYS A 9 -0.37 5.61 36.59
C LYS A 9 -0.67 5.72 35.09
N PHE A 10 0.25 6.27 34.31
CA PHE A 10 0.12 6.37 32.86
C PHE A 10 0.06 4.99 32.18
N ALA A 11 0.98 4.09 32.54
CA ALA A 11 1.01 2.73 32.01
C ALA A 11 -0.27 1.96 32.33
N ASN A 12 -0.78 2.07 33.56
CA ASN A 12 -2.04 1.44 33.97
C ASN A 12 -3.26 1.98 33.20
N ILE A 13 -3.29 3.28 32.90
CA ILE A 13 -4.35 3.88 32.07
C ILE A 13 -4.34 3.31 30.64
N LEU A 14 -3.15 3.08 30.07
CA LEU A 14 -3.02 2.60 28.69
C LEU A 14 -3.21 1.08 28.55
N SER A 15 -2.70 0.30 29.49
CA SER A 15 -2.67 -1.16 29.38
C SER A 15 -3.93 -1.85 29.92
N GLY A 16 -4.74 -1.16 30.74
CA GLY A 16 -5.91 -1.74 31.42
C GLY A 16 -5.51 -2.76 32.50
N ASP A 17 -4.89 -3.86 32.09
CA ASP A 17 -4.31 -4.92 32.92
C ASP A 17 -2.81 -5.08 32.57
N PRO A 18 -1.86 -4.89 33.52
CA PRO A 18 -0.42 -4.90 33.26
C PRO A 18 0.04 -6.33 32.91
N GLY A 19 -0.01 -6.68 31.63
CA GLY A 19 0.42 -7.97 31.11
C GLY A 19 -0.30 -8.42 29.83
N SER A 20 -1.40 -7.78 29.45
CA SER A 20 -2.26 -8.30 28.38
C SER A 20 -1.72 -8.12 26.95
N ASN A 21 -0.85 -7.14 26.69
CA ASN A 21 -0.17 -6.97 25.40
C ASN A 21 1.16 -6.18 25.58
N PRO A 22 2.32 -6.84 25.70
CA PRO A 22 3.58 -6.13 25.80
C PRO A 22 3.86 -5.35 24.51
N VAL A 23 4.15 -4.05 24.64
CA VAL A 23 4.60 -3.23 23.51
C VAL A 23 5.90 -3.83 22.98
N LYS A 24 5.94 -4.12 21.67
CA LYS A 24 7.13 -4.71 21.04
C LYS A 24 8.26 -3.68 21.04
N ASP A 25 9.47 -4.14 21.35
CA ASP A 25 10.67 -3.33 21.27
C ASP A 25 10.94 -2.91 19.81
N ALA A 26 11.22 -1.63 19.58
CA ALA A 26 11.53 -1.10 18.26
C ALA A 26 12.77 -1.78 17.64
N GLN A 27 13.71 -2.24 18.45
CA GLN A 27 14.95 -2.89 18.00
C GLN A 27 14.72 -4.27 17.39
N LYS A 28 13.55 -4.88 17.63
CA LYS A 28 13.15 -6.16 17.03
C LYS A 28 12.63 -6.00 15.59
N MET A 29 12.54 -4.76 15.09
CA MET A 29 12.06 -4.47 13.75
C MET A 29 13.17 -4.25 12.75
N ALA A 30 12.84 -4.42 11.47
CA ALA A 30 13.68 -3.96 10.39
C ALA A 30 13.89 -2.44 10.49
N LYS A 31 15.06 -1.98 10.03
CA LYS A 31 15.31 -0.54 9.90
C LYS A 31 14.34 0.05 8.87
N ASP A 32 13.94 1.30 9.07
CA ASP A 32 12.98 2.01 8.19
C ASP A 32 13.37 1.90 6.71
N GLU A 33 14.65 2.10 6.37
CA GLU A 33 15.15 1.98 5.00
C GLU A 33 14.94 0.58 4.39
N GLU A 34 15.10 -0.48 5.19
CA GLU A 34 14.91 -1.85 4.74
C GLU A 34 13.42 -2.15 4.56
N TYR A 35 12.59 -1.66 5.49
CA TYR A 35 11.14 -1.75 5.41
C TYR A 35 10.60 -1.05 4.17
N GLU A 36 11.01 0.19 3.91
CA GLU A 36 10.58 0.96 2.74
C GLU A 36 10.95 0.26 1.43
N LYS A 37 12.20 -0.20 1.30
CA LYS A 37 12.64 -1.01 0.14
C LYS A 37 11.83 -2.29 0.01
N GLY A 38 11.49 -2.91 1.15
CA GLY A 38 10.66 -4.08 1.24
C GLY A 38 9.24 -3.88 0.72
N VAL A 39 8.59 -2.82 1.18
CA VAL A 39 7.23 -2.42 0.75
C VAL A 39 7.21 -2.11 -0.75
N VAL A 40 8.21 -1.39 -1.26
CA VAL A 40 8.31 -1.11 -2.71
C VAL A 40 8.40 -2.39 -3.54
N LYS A 41 9.13 -3.41 -3.07
CA LYS A 41 9.20 -4.72 -3.74
C LYS A 41 7.86 -5.46 -3.77
N GLY A 42 6.95 -5.14 -2.85
CA GLY A 42 5.59 -5.67 -2.80
C GLY A 42 4.59 -4.95 -3.71
N ASN A 43 4.96 -3.82 -4.32
CA ASN A 43 4.07 -3.06 -5.21
C ASN A 43 3.69 -3.91 -6.43
N MET A 44 2.41 -3.98 -6.74
CA MET A 44 1.90 -4.70 -7.91
C MET A 44 1.19 -3.75 -8.85
N VAL A 45 1.37 -3.97 -10.16
CA VAL A 45 0.68 -3.23 -11.21
C VAL A 45 0.05 -4.22 -12.16
N TYR A 46 -1.22 -4.03 -12.49
CA TYR A 46 -1.97 -4.91 -13.38
C TYR A 46 -2.56 -4.14 -14.57
N LYS A 47 -2.77 -4.88 -15.66
CA LYS A 47 -3.59 -4.49 -16.80
C LYS A 47 -4.68 -5.53 -17.01
N ILE A 48 -5.73 -5.14 -17.72
CA ILE A 48 -6.74 -6.10 -18.18
C ILE A 48 -6.13 -6.94 -19.31
N HIS A 49 -6.28 -8.24 -19.19
CA HIS A 49 -6.12 -9.18 -20.28
C HIS A 49 -7.50 -9.61 -20.78
N TRP A 50 -7.75 -9.40 -22.06
CA TRP A 50 -9.05 -9.63 -22.70
C TRP A 50 -9.24 -11.12 -23.05
N THR A 51 -9.30 -11.96 -22.02
CA THR A 51 -9.76 -13.36 -22.11
C THR A 51 -11.28 -13.47 -22.00
N ASP A 52 -11.81 -14.68 -22.16
CA ASP A 52 -13.21 -15.00 -21.89
C ASP A 52 -13.30 -15.97 -20.69
N PRO A 53 -13.56 -15.51 -19.45
CA PRO A 53 -13.83 -14.12 -19.05
C PRO A 53 -12.57 -13.25 -18.90
N PRO A 54 -12.68 -11.90 -18.90
CA PRO A 54 -11.53 -11.01 -18.75
C PRO A 54 -10.83 -11.18 -17.39
N THR A 55 -9.50 -11.04 -17.38
CA THR A 55 -8.68 -11.24 -16.18
C THR A 55 -7.70 -10.09 -15.97
N LEU A 56 -7.15 -9.97 -14.76
CA LEU A 56 -6.04 -9.06 -14.49
C LEU A 56 -4.71 -9.80 -14.67
N MET A 57 -3.80 -9.20 -15.43
CA MET A 57 -2.45 -9.71 -15.58
C MET A 57 -1.44 -8.72 -15.01
N PRO A 58 -0.47 -9.19 -14.18
CA PRO A 58 0.63 -8.35 -13.71
C PRO A 58 1.45 -7.79 -14.87
N VAL A 59 1.86 -6.54 -14.75
CA VAL A 59 2.83 -5.91 -15.65
C VAL A 59 4.21 -6.07 -15.03
N GLU A 60 4.89 -7.17 -15.35
CA GLU A 60 6.14 -7.59 -14.70
C GLU A 60 7.22 -6.50 -14.67
N THR A 61 7.29 -5.67 -15.71
CA THR A 61 8.26 -4.57 -15.81
C THR A 61 8.02 -3.44 -14.80
N MET A 62 6.79 -3.33 -14.27
CA MET A 62 6.35 -2.30 -13.33
C MET A 62 6.22 -2.80 -11.89
N CYS A 63 6.01 -4.11 -11.69
CA CYS A 63 5.90 -4.69 -10.35
C CYS A 63 7.22 -4.61 -9.56
N GLY A 64 7.10 -4.49 -8.24
CA GLY A 64 8.20 -4.43 -7.29
C GLY A 64 9.06 -3.16 -7.38
N ARG A 65 8.51 -2.09 -7.95
CA ARG A 65 9.21 -0.83 -8.24
C ARG A 65 8.33 0.37 -7.90
N ILE A 66 8.97 1.54 -7.86
CA ILE A 66 8.25 2.81 -7.79
C ILE A 66 7.72 3.14 -9.20
N PRO A 67 6.41 3.38 -9.39
CA PRO A 67 5.89 3.71 -10.71
C PRO A 67 6.48 5.04 -11.20
N GLN A 68 6.91 5.07 -12.46
CA GLN A 68 7.44 6.27 -13.10
C GLN A 68 6.38 6.94 -13.96
N VAL A 69 6.39 8.26 -14.10
CA VAL A 69 5.36 8.96 -14.92
C VAL A 69 5.48 8.62 -16.41
N SER A 70 6.69 8.31 -16.89
CA SER A 70 6.98 8.02 -18.31
C SER A 70 6.33 6.76 -18.87
N ILE A 71 5.88 5.85 -18.00
CA ILE A 71 5.31 4.55 -18.41
C ILE A 71 3.78 4.54 -18.47
N PHE A 72 3.13 5.66 -18.13
CA PHE A 72 1.67 5.79 -18.20
C PHE A 72 1.22 6.05 -19.64
N ASP A 73 0.65 5.03 -20.29
CA ASP A 73 0.01 5.17 -21.59
C ASP A 73 -1.43 5.72 -21.42
N THR A 74 -1.72 6.84 -22.07
CA THR A 74 -3.04 7.50 -22.07
C THR A 74 -4.17 6.62 -22.62
N LYS A 75 -3.85 5.60 -23.42
CA LYS A 75 -4.85 4.70 -24.02
C LYS A 75 -5.22 3.52 -23.10
N GLU A 76 -4.58 3.42 -21.94
CA GLU A 76 -4.64 2.24 -21.10
C GLU A 76 -5.26 2.51 -19.73
N VAL A 77 -5.65 1.43 -19.06
CA VAL A 77 -6.10 1.45 -17.66
C VAL A 77 -5.16 0.56 -16.85
N PHE A 78 -4.65 1.11 -15.75
CA PHE A 78 -3.73 0.42 -14.86
C PHE A 78 -4.37 0.27 -13.48
N ILE A 79 -4.12 -0.86 -12.84
CA ILE A 79 -4.49 -1.10 -11.45
C ILE A 79 -3.20 -1.13 -10.64
N PHE A 80 -3.03 -0.20 -9.72
CA PHE A 80 -1.89 -0.16 -8.80
C PHE A 80 -2.34 -0.71 -7.46
N ASP A 81 -1.66 -1.74 -6.97
CA ASP A 81 -1.91 -2.34 -5.67
C ASP A 81 -0.65 -2.18 -4.81
N PHE A 82 -0.75 -1.29 -3.82
CA PHE A 82 0.28 -1.01 -2.82
C PHE A 82 -0.03 -1.67 -1.47
N GLY A 83 -1.00 -2.59 -1.44
CA GLY A 83 -1.46 -3.28 -0.23
C GLY A 83 -2.46 -2.49 0.59
N SER A 84 -2.04 -1.42 1.26
CA SER A 84 -2.97 -0.56 2.00
C SER A 84 -3.82 0.34 1.09
N GLU A 85 -3.43 0.46 -0.18
CA GLU A 85 -4.10 1.30 -1.16
C GLU A 85 -4.14 0.59 -2.51
N LEU A 86 -5.30 0.61 -3.16
CA LEU A 86 -5.50 0.08 -4.50
C LEU A 86 -6.16 1.15 -5.39
N TYR A 87 -5.47 1.51 -6.47
CA TYR A 87 -5.87 2.59 -7.37
C TYR A 87 -6.18 2.05 -8.77
N VAL A 88 -7.33 2.41 -9.32
CA VAL A 88 -7.67 2.21 -10.74
C VAL A 88 -7.41 3.51 -11.48
N TRP A 89 -6.28 3.58 -12.20
CA TRP A 89 -5.89 4.75 -12.98
C TRP A 89 -6.39 4.62 -14.42
N ASN A 90 -7.23 5.56 -14.85
CA ASN A 90 -7.77 5.59 -16.21
C ASN A 90 -7.02 6.61 -17.07
N GLY A 91 -6.37 6.13 -18.13
CA GLY A 91 -5.82 7.00 -19.17
C GLY A 91 -6.91 7.81 -19.87
N GLN A 92 -6.58 9.03 -20.28
CA GLN A 92 -7.53 9.97 -20.88
C GLN A 92 -8.19 9.40 -22.16
N GLN A 93 -7.43 8.63 -22.94
CA GLN A 93 -7.87 8.01 -24.20
C GLN A 93 -8.29 6.54 -24.06
N SER A 94 -8.31 5.98 -22.85
CA SER A 94 -8.74 4.59 -22.61
C SER A 94 -10.21 4.34 -23.00
N LEU A 95 -10.56 3.12 -23.40
CA LEU A 95 -11.92 2.82 -23.84
C LEU A 95 -12.89 2.67 -22.65
N SER A 96 -14.14 3.09 -22.80
CA SER A 96 -15.15 3.02 -21.73
C SER A 96 -15.40 1.58 -21.24
N GLY A 97 -15.39 0.60 -22.15
CA GLY A 97 -15.47 -0.82 -21.83
C GLY A 97 -14.28 -1.29 -20.99
N GLN A 98 -13.06 -0.89 -21.34
CA GLN A 98 -11.85 -1.16 -20.57
C GLN A 98 -11.96 -0.62 -19.15
N ARG A 99 -12.32 0.66 -19.00
CA ARG A 99 -12.47 1.31 -17.68
C ARG A 99 -13.47 0.56 -16.78
N LYS A 100 -14.62 0.16 -17.35
CA LYS A 100 -15.66 -0.59 -16.61
C LYS A 100 -15.15 -1.96 -16.16
N SER A 101 -14.57 -2.73 -17.07
CA SER A 101 -14.04 -4.07 -16.76
C SER A 101 -12.88 -4.02 -15.75
N ALA A 102 -11.94 -3.08 -15.91
CA ALA A 102 -10.83 -2.90 -14.97
C ALA A 102 -11.35 -2.57 -13.57
N PHE A 103 -12.31 -1.64 -13.47
CA PHE A 103 -12.86 -1.27 -12.17
C PHE A 103 -13.56 -2.44 -11.49
N ALA A 104 -14.34 -3.23 -12.25
CA ALA A 104 -15.02 -4.41 -11.71
C ALA A 104 -14.01 -5.46 -11.20
N LEU A 105 -13.01 -5.80 -12.00
CA LEU A 105 -11.96 -6.75 -11.61
C LEU A 105 -11.10 -6.24 -10.44
N ALA A 106 -10.76 -4.95 -10.43
CA ALA A 106 -10.00 -4.34 -9.35
C ALA A 106 -10.79 -4.33 -8.03
N LYS A 107 -12.12 -4.14 -8.11
CA LYS A 107 -13.00 -4.23 -6.93
C LYS A 107 -13.02 -5.64 -6.38
N GLN A 108 -13.10 -6.66 -7.24
CA GLN A 108 -12.99 -8.06 -6.81
C GLN A 108 -11.64 -8.33 -6.13
N LEU A 109 -10.53 -7.88 -6.73
CA LEU A 109 -9.19 -8.00 -6.14
C LEU A 109 -9.07 -7.28 -4.77
N TYR A 110 -9.77 -6.17 -4.57
CA TYR A 110 -9.77 -5.43 -3.31
C TYR A 110 -10.63 -6.11 -2.22
N GLU A 111 -11.73 -6.75 -2.62
CA GLU A 111 -12.62 -7.51 -1.75
C GLU A 111 -12.01 -8.85 -1.30
N GLU A 112 -10.98 -9.34 -2.00
CA GLU A 112 -10.19 -10.48 -1.57
C GLU A 112 -9.21 -10.13 -0.44
N PRO A 113 -8.89 -11.07 0.47
CA PRO A 113 -7.87 -10.85 1.48
C PRO A 113 -6.54 -10.54 0.82
N PHE A 114 -5.92 -9.41 1.20
CA PHE A 114 -4.62 -9.04 0.67
C PHE A 114 -3.56 -10.08 1.01
N LYS A 115 -2.77 -10.42 0.00
CA LYS A 115 -1.62 -11.32 0.11
C LYS A 115 -0.38 -10.53 -0.30
N PRO A 116 0.54 -10.24 0.64
CA PRO A 116 1.78 -9.55 0.32
C PRO A 116 2.54 -10.28 -0.79
N TYR A 117 3.03 -9.52 -1.77
CA TYR A 117 3.90 -10.06 -2.80
C TYR A 117 5.31 -10.18 -2.22
N GLY A 118 5.77 -11.41 -1.98
CA GLY A 118 7.03 -11.69 -1.27
C GLY A 118 6.83 -12.04 0.21
N LYS A 119 7.90 -12.47 0.89
CA LYS A 119 7.82 -13.05 2.24
C LYS A 119 8.17 -12.10 3.39
N ASN A 120 8.60 -10.88 3.09
CA ASN A 120 9.38 -10.11 4.08
C ASN A 120 8.63 -8.93 4.68
N TYR A 121 7.68 -8.31 3.97
CA TYR A 121 7.04 -7.07 4.41
C TYR A 121 5.57 -7.02 4.03
N ASP A 122 4.70 -6.74 5.00
CA ASP A 122 3.26 -6.55 4.80
C ASP A 122 2.90 -5.08 5.02
N PRO A 123 2.52 -4.32 3.97
CA PRO A 123 2.12 -2.91 4.08
C PRO A 123 0.82 -2.70 4.87
N ILE A 124 0.00 -3.74 5.06
CA ILE A 124 -1.23 -3.66 5.87
C ILE A 124 -0.92 -3.95 7.34
N PHE A 125 -0.05 -4.93 7.59
CA PHE A 125 0.32 -5.36 8.94
C PHE A 125 1.85 -5.37 9.15
N PRO A 126 2.50 -4.19 9.22
CA PRO A 126 3.96 -4.08 9.32
C PRO A 126 4.59 -4.81 10.50
N TYR A 127 3.82 -4.99 11.59
CA TYR A 127 4.26 -5.63 12.83
C TYR A 127 3.73 -7.07 12.99
N GLY A 128 3.16 -7.63 11.91
CA GLY A 128 2.39 -8.86 11.93
C GLY A 128 0.92 -8.64 12.30
N LYS A 129 0.05 -9.58 11.91
CA LYS A 129 -1.36 -9.57 12.32
C LYS A 129 -1.45 -9.73 13.84
N PRO A 130 -2.25 -8.91 14.55
CA PRO A 130 -2.47 -9.10 15.99
C PRO A 130 -3.05 -10.50 16.25
N GLU A 131 -2.50 -11.21 17.23
CA GLU A 131 -2.99 -12.54 17.65
C GLU A 131 -4.44 -12.48 18.14
N ASN A 132 -4.88 -11.30 18.60
CA ASN A 132 -6.22 -11.01 19.12
C ASN A 132 -7.05 -10.09 18.20
N CYS A 133 -6.81 -10.09 16.88
CA CYS A 133 -7.88 -9.66 15.97
C CYS A 133 -9.00 -10.70 16.05
N THR A 134 -9.80 -10.64 17.11
CA THR A 134 -11.11 -11.30 17.14
C THR A 134 -11.80 -10.93 15.85
N GLU A 135 -12.21 -11.93 15.08
CA GLU A 135 -13.15 -11.75 13.97
C GLU A 135 -14.27 -10.88 14.51
N VAL A 136 -14.24 -9.58 14.19
CA VAL A 136 -15.24 -8.63 14.69
C VAL A 136 -16.56 -9.15 14.15
N ASP A 137 -17.42 -9.52 15.09
CA ASP A 137 -18.65 -10.29 14.88
C ASP A 137 -19.25 -10.15 13.47
N ASN A 138 -19.28 -11.28 12.76
CA ASN A 138 -20.31 -11.67 11.81
C ASN A 138 -20.86 -10.57 10.87
N LYS A 139 -20.01 -10.00 10.00
CA LYS A 139 -20.38 -9.48 8.63
C LYS A 139 -19.28 -8.70 7.90
N VAL A 140 -18.09 -8.52 8.47
CA VAL A 140 -17.01 -7.82 7.76
C VAL A 140 -16.42 -8.79 6.73
N SER A 141 -16.56 -8.44 5.45
CA SER A 141 -15.99 -9.17 4.32
C SER A 141 -14.55 -9.64 4.61
N SER A 142 -14.19 -10.84 4.18
CA SER A 142 -12.84 -11.41 4.25
C SER A 142 -11.74 -10.63 3.50
N GLY A 143 -12.08 -9.44 2.98
CA GLY A 143 -11.20 -8.55 2.24
C GLY A 143 -10.28 -7.71 3.11
N ARG A 144 -9.78 -6.63 2.51
CA ARG A 144 -8.86 -5.70 3.19
C ARG A 144 -9.54 -4.95 4.33
N PRO A 145 -8.78 -4.54 5.37
CA PRO A 145 -9.33 -3.76 6.48
C PRO A 145 -10.03 -2.47 6.01
N PRO A 146 -11.06 -1.96 6.71
CA PRO A 146 -11.85 -0.81 6.24
C PRO A 146 -11.08 0.51 6.17
N TRP A 147 -9.91 0.60 6.81
CA TRP A 147 -9.03 1.76 6.74
C TRP A 147 -8.17 1.79 5.46
N THR A 148 -8.12 0.69 4.70
CA THR A 148 -7.43 0.68 3.40
C THR A 148 -8.22 1.47 2.36
N LEU A 149 -7.54 1.90 1.31
CA LEU A 149 -8.13 2.76 0.28
C LEU A 149 -8.36 1.99 -1.02
N PHE A 150 -9.58 2.05 -1.55
CA PHE A 150 -9.88 1.71 -2.95
C PHE A 150 -10.32 2.97 -3.69
N ALA A 151 -9.54 3.41 -4.68
CA ALA A 151 -9.79 4.68 -5.35
C ALA A 151 -9.74 4.56 -6.88
N ARG A 152 -10.56 5.37 -7.54
CA ARG A 152 -10.55 5.54 -8.99
C ARG A 152 -9.92 6.89 -9.33
N LEU A 153 -8.95 6.86 -10.24
CA LEU A 153 -8.21 8.04 -10.70
C LEU A 153 -8.39 8.23 -12.21
N HIS A 154 -8.13 9.45 -12.65
CA HIS A 154 -8.07 9.81 -14.06
C HIS A 154 -6.74 10.49 -14.34
N GLU A 155 -6.19 10.28 -15.53
CA GLU A 155 -5.01 11.01 -16.01
C GLU A 155 -5.20 12.53 -15.82
N LYS A 156 -4.20 13.20 -15.21
CA LYS A 156 -4.20 14.64 -14.85
C LYS A 156 -5.17 15.05 -13.74
N ALA A 157 -5.88 14.10 -13.13
CA ALA A 157 -6.74 14.32 -11.97
C ALA A 157 -6.42 13.29 -10.86
N GLU A 158 -5.13 13.03 -10.65
CA GLU A 158 -4.68 12.13 -9.58
C GLU A 158 -4.64 12.81 -8.22
N THR A 159 -4.83 12.03 -7.15
CA THR A 159 -4.71 12.51 -5.77
C THR A 159 -3.25 12.79 -5.42
N ILE A 160 -3.03 13.60 -4.38
CA ILE A 160 -1.69 13.88 -3.85
C ILE A 160 -1.00 12.58 -3.40
N LEU A 161 -1.73 11.70 -2.68
CA LEU A 161 -1.22 10.39 -2.25
C LEU A 161 -0.67 9.55 -3.42
N PHE A 162 -1.43 9.46 -4.52
CA PHE A 162 -0.98 8.71 -5.68
C PHE A 162 0.20 9.37 -6.41
N ARG A 163 0.28 10.72 -6.40
CA ARG A 163 1.40 11.44 -7.00
C ARG A 163 2.69 11.25 -6.21
N GLU A 164 2.63 11.27 -4.88
CA GLU A 164 3.79 11.06 -4.01
C GLU A 164 4.34 9.63 -4.10
N LYS A 165 3.51 8.66 -4.45
CA LYS A 165 3.94 7.28 -4.72
C LYS A 165 4.76 7.12 -6.01
N ARG A 166 4.82 8.14 -6.87
CA ARG A 166 5.47 8.06 -8.19
C ARG A 166 6.71 8.93 -8.23
N LEU A 167 7.72 8.45 -8.97
CA LEU A 167 8.86 9.29 -9.34
C LEU A 167 8.48 10.11 -10.59
N GLU A 168 8.34 11.41 -10.41
CA GLU A 168 8.19 12.36 -11.52
C GLU A 168 9.58 12.71 -12.06
N SER A 169 9.79 12.60 -13.37
CA SER A 169 11.08 12.94 -14.01
C SER A 169 11.48 14.42 -13.81
N ALA A 170 10.52 15.29 -13.48
CA ALA A 170 10.75 16.70 -13.12
C ALA A 170 11.04 16.91 -11.62
N SER A 171 10.88 15.87 -10.78
CA SER A 171 11.17 15.93 -9.34
C SER A 171 12.61 15.53 -8.98
N LEU A 172 13.52 15.61 -9.95
CA LEU A 172 14.97 15.59 -9.67
C LEU A 172 15.42 16.83 -8.86
N THR A 173 14.53 17.80 -8.61
CA THR A 173 14.82 18.96 -7.77
C THR A 173 14.36 18.79 -6.30
N VAL A 174 13.49 17.82 -5.97
CA VAL A 174 12.96 17.66 -4.60
C VAL A 174 13.48 16.41 -3.88
N CYS A 175 13.94 15.38 -4.61
CA CYS A 175 14.60 14.21 -4.02
C CYS A 175 16.10 14.43 -3.70
N THR A 176 16.50 15.61 -3.23
CA THR A 176 17.88 15.88 -2.74
C THR A 176 18.08 15.50 -1.27
N TRP A 177 17.06 15.04 -0.55
CA TRP A 177 17.19 14.64 0.85
C TRP A 177 17.74 13.22 1.10
N CYS A 178 17.91 12.39 0.06
CA CYS A 178 18.38 11.00 0.21
C CYS A 178 19.58 10.60 -0.68
N MET A 179 20.44 11.53 -1.09
CA MET A 179 21.76 11.16 -1.64
C MET A 179 22.87 11.49 -0.63
N PRO A 180 23.58 10.48 -0.08
CA PRO A 180 24.82 10.75 0.63
C PRO A 180 25.81 11.33 -0.38
N ALA A 181 26.34 12.50 -0.02
CA ALA A 181 27.40 13.18 -0.75
C ALA A 181 28.52 12.18 -1.10
N TRP A 182 28.65 11.85 -2.38
CA TRP A 182 29.89 11.30 -2.91
C TRP A 182 30.87 12.46 -3.00
N ASN A 183 31.84 12.43 -2.07
CA ASN A 183 32.96 13.36 -2.04
C ASN A 183 33.76 13.30 -3.35
N ARG A 184 34.06 14.49 -3.86
CA ARG A 184 35.26 14.78 -4.63
C ARG A 184 36.50 14.66 -3.76
#